data_AF-A0A1Q5T043-F1
#
_entry.id   AF-A0A1Q5T043-F1
#
_cell.length_a   1.000
_cell.length_b   1.000
_cell.length_c   1.000
_cell.angle_alpha   90.00
_cell.angle_beta   90.00
_cell.angle_gamma   90.00
#
_symmetry.space_group_name_H-M   'P 1'
#
loop_
_entity.id
_entity.type
_entity.pdbx_description
1 polymer ?
#
loop_
_entity_poly.entity_id
_entity_poly.type
_entity_poly.pdbx_seq_one_letter_code
_entity_poly.pdbx_strand_id
1 'polypeptide(L)'
;MKGQQYRLQYIPQEGFLRYSGAYWMSHVKRSHNLGGEWIRKVVTLCEAGSESAYWISYHEGYSFWELCRNHNTARQQSLFWVAHWALTEAVIFLVDDAGAEVSARPYQYQITQPIVETVPWNEKNGKALTRVLLDQRGVEIEITEEVVWNATLNEESGEEILNLLLDRRGAELKITQKVLRGTMTNLRDGSRLMRLLLNRGVEIKITDKVYEHAASYWHDKDEMMQLLRNRRAADLNEADVKEADVKQADLRAAEPRKGWLSYFFGS
;
A
#
# COMPACT_ATOMS: atom_id res chain seq x y z
N MET A 1 40.64 47.66 -22.32
CA MET A 1 39.23 47.25 -22.13
C MET A 1 39.18 45.74 -22.06
N LYS A 2 38.74 45.20 -20.91
CA LYS A 2 38.62 43.77 -20.65
C LYS A 2 37.42 43.21 -21.43
N GLY A 3 37.65 42.25 -22.30
CA GLY A 3 36.60 41.40 -22.87
C GLY A 3 36.78 39.98 -22.33
N GLN A 4 36.18 39.67 -21.18
CA GLN A 4 36.03 38.29 -20.74
C GLN A 4 34.95 37.63 -21.61
N GLN A 5 35.38 36.86 -22.61
CA GLN A 5 34.53 35.84 -23.22
C GLN A 5 34.37 34.70 -22.22
N TYR A 6 33.20 34.62 -21.57
CA TYR A 6 32.76 33.42 -20.89
C TYR A 6 32.53 32.34 -21.94
N ARG A 7 33.57 31.53 -22.18
CA ARG A 7 33.43 30.28 -22.92
C ARG A 7 32.83 29.26 -21.95
N LEU A 8 31.50 29.16 -21.93
CA LEU A 8 30.84 27.98 -21.36
C LEU A 8 31.29 26.79 -22.20
N GLN A 9 32.26 26.02 -21.69
CA GLN A 9 32.63 24.73 -22.25
C GLN A 9 31.42 23.81 -22.11
N TYR A 10 30.67 23.64 -23.19
CA TYR A 10 29.72 22.55 -23.30
C TYR A 10 30.54 21.26 -23.35
N ILE A 11 30.60 20.52 -22.25
CA ILE A 11 31.25 19.21 -22.19
C ILE A 11 30.18 18.18 -22.57
N PRO A 12 30.20 17.58 -23.78
CA PRO A 12 29.11 16.71 -24.26
C PRO A 12 28.87 15.48 -23.37
N GLN A 13 29.91 15.05 -22.64
CA GLN A 13 29.86 13.92 -21.72
C GLN A 13 28.91 14.17 -20.53
N GLU A 14 28.81 15.41 -20.04
CA GLU A 14 27.81 15.75 -19.00
C GLU A 14 26.38 15.65 -19.55
N GLY A 15 26.16 16.03 -20.81
CA GLY A 15 24.85 15.98 -21.44
C GLY A 15 24.31 14.54 -21.54
N PHE A 16 25.14 13.61 -22.02
CA PHE A 16 24.75 12.21 -22.13
C PHE A 16 24.56 11.53 -20.76
N LEU A 17 25.46 11.78 -19.80
CA LEU A 17 25.31 11.23 -18.44
C LEU A 17 24.07 11.77 -17.74
N ARG A 18 23.81 13.08 -17.86
CA ARG A 18 22.61 13.72 -17.30
C ARG A 18 21.33 13.20 -17.95
N TYR A 19 21.32 13.04 -19.28
CA TYR A 19 20.20 12.43 -19.98
C TYR A 19 19.98 10.99 -19.51
N SER A 20 21.04 10.18 -19.50
CA SER A 20 20.96 8.78 -19.10
C SER A 20 20.42 8.65 -17.68
N GLY A 21 20.94 9.46 -16.75
CA GLY A 21 20.48 9.47 -15.36
C GLY A 21 19.04 9.94 -15.20
N ALA A 22 18.61 10.92 -15.99
CA ALA A 22 17.24 11.43 -15.91
C ALA A 22 16.18 10.49 -16.55
N TYR A 23 16.57 9.69 -17.56
CA TYR A 23 15.58 9.01 -18.42
C TYR A 23 15.69 7.48 -18.44
N TRP A 24 16.71 6.85 -17.86
CA TRP A 24 16.86 5.38 -17.93
C TRP A 24 15.63 4.64 -17.38
N MET A 25 15.02 5.08 -16.27
CA MET A 25 13.79 4.48 -15.73
C MET A 25 12.62 4.59 -16.70
N SER A 26 12.47 5.74 -17.38
CA SER A 26 11.42 5.93 -18.39
C SER A 26 11.62 4.99 -19.56
N HIS A 27 12.88 4.76 -19.96
CA HIS A 27 13.22 3.79 -21.00
C HIS A 27 12.92 2.36 -20.57
N VAL A 28 13.28 1.96 -19.35
CA VAL A 28 12.96 0.63 -18.79
C VAL A 28 11.45 0.40 -18.71
N LYS A 29 10.68 1.40 -18.23
CA LYS A 29 9.21 1.30 -18.15
C LYS A 29 8.53 1.17 -19.52
N ARG A 30 9.15 1.72 -20.56
CA ARG A 30 8.65 1.66 -21.95
C ARG A 30 9.20 0.48 -22.73
N SER A 31 10.26 -0.17 -22.24
CA SER A 31 10.80 -1.35 -22.89
C SER A 31 9.91 -2.54 -22.59
N HIS A 32 9.35 -3.13 -23.64
CA HIS A 32 8.67 -4.41 -23.56
C HIS A 32 9.69 -5.53 -23.75
N ASN A 33 9.53 -6.64 -23.03
CA ASN A 33 10.35 -7.86 -23.18
C ASN A 33 11.86 -7.65 -22.98
N LEU A 34 12.25 -7.01 -21.88
CA LEU A 34 13.67 -7.02 -21.49
C LEU A 34 14.11 -8.47 -21.22
N GLY A 35 15.09 -8.96 -21.97
CA GLY A 35 15.70 -10.26 -21.68
C GLY A 35 16.31 -10.27 -20.28
N GLY A 36 16.41 -11.46 -19.66
CA GLY A 36 16.88 -11.61 -18.27
C GLY A 36 18.22 -10.92 -17.98
N GLU A 37 19.15 -10.88 -18.94
CA GLU A 37 20.42 -10.14 -18.81
C GLU A 37 20.22 -8.63 -18.63
N TRP A 38 19.27 -8.02 -19.34
CA TRP A 38 18.97 -6.60 -19.18
C TRP A 38 18.25 -6.32 -17.86
N ILE A 39 17.36 -7.22 -17.43
CA ILE A 39 16.71 -7.11 -16.13
C ILE A 39 17.76 -7.16 -15.00
N ARG A 40 18.74 -8.07 -15.07
CA ARG A 40 19.85 -8.12 -14.09
C ARG A 40 20.60 -6.78 -14.02
N LYS A 41 20.92 -6.17 -15.16
CA LYS A 41 21.56 -4.85 -15.20
C LYS A 41 20.70 -3.77 -14.55
N VAL A 42 19.39 -3.77 -14.81
CA VAL A 42 18.44 -2.84 -14.17
C VAL A 42 18.44 -3.02 -12.65
N VAL A 43 18.44 -4.26 -12.16
CA VAL A 43 18.51 -4.56 -10.72
C VAL A 43 19.83 -4.07 -10.11
N THR A 44 20.96 -4.27 -10.79
CA THR A 44 22.27 -3.76 -10.35
C THR A 44 22.28 -2.23 -10.26
N LEU A 45 21.62 -1.53 -11.19
CA LEU A 45 21.49 -0.07 -11.13
C LEU A 45 20.76 0.42 -9.86
N CYS A 46 19.96 -0.46 -9.25
CA CYS A 46 19.22 -0.19 -8.02
C CYS A 46 19.99 -0.59 -6.74
N GLU A 47 21.22 -1.09 -6.83
CA GLU A 47 22.04 -1.44 -5.66
C GLU A 47 22.76 -0.21 -5.09
N ALA A 48 22.35 0.28 -3.91
CA ALA A 48 22.93 1.50 -3.32
C ALA A 48 24.37 1.35 -2.81
N GLY A 49 24.94 0.12 -2.86
CA GLY A 49 26.32 -0.19 -2.50
C GLY A 49 27.31 -0.30 -3.68
N SER A 50 26.86 -0.12 -4.91
CA SER A 50 27.71 -0.17 -6.11
C SER A 50 27.99 1.23 -6.69
N GLU A 51 28.80 1.33 -7.74
CA GLU A 51 28.97 2.57 -8.54
C GLU A 51 27.64 3.14 -9.07
N SER A 52 26.56 2.36 -9.01
CA SER A 52 25.20 2.73 -9.39
C SER A 52 24.49 3.69 -8.44
N ALA A 53 25.02 3.93 -7.22
CA ALA A 53 24.48 4.90 -6.27
C ALA A 53 24.29 6.32 -6.86
N TYR A 54 25.09 6.64 -7.88
CA TYR A 54 24.96 7.87 -8.67
C TYR A 54 23.56 8.04 -9.26
N TRP A 55 22.93 6.98 -9.75
CA TRP A 55 21.63 7.05 -10.42
C TRP A 55 20.46 7.29 -9.46
N ILE A 56 20.50 6.72 -8.25
CA ILE A 56 19.49 6.95 -7.21
C ILE A 56 19.47 8.43 -6.79
N SER A 57 20.65 9.04 -6.65
CA SER A 57 20.79 10.43 -6.23
C SER A 57 20.13 11.45 -7.18
N TYR A 58 19.99 11.12 -8.46
CA TYR A 58 19.32 11.95 -9.47
C TYR A 58 17.79 12.00 -9.29
N HIS A 59 17.19 10.95 -8.72
CA HIS A 59 15.75 10.82 -8.60
C HIS A 59 15.23 11.18 -7.22
N GLU A 60 15.93 10.81 -6.15
CA GLU A 60 15.43 10.95 -4.78
C GLU A 60 16.19 11.98 -3.94
N GLY A 61 17.22 12.61 -4.51
CA GLY A 61 18.09 13.55 -3.81
C GLY A 61 19.07 12.87 -2.86
N TYR A 62 20.17 13.57 -2.57
CA TYR A 62 21.30 13.03 -1.81
C TYR A 62 20.92 12.61 -0.38
N SER A 63 20.03 13.36 0.28
CA SER A 63 19.62 13.11 1.67
C SER A 63 18.77 11.83 1.83
N PHE A 64 17.89 11.53 0.88
CA PHE A 64 17.07 10.31 0.92
C PHE A 64 17.94 9.07 0.63
N TRP A 65 18.91 9.21 -0.28
CA TRP A 65 19.87 8.15 -0.56
C TRP A 65 20.74 7.77 0.66
N GLU A 66 21.29 8.75 1.39
CA GLU A 66 22.07 8.50 2.63
C GLU A 66 21.25 7.72 3.68
N LEU A 67 19.96 8.06 3.83
CA LEU A 67 19.05 7.37 4.73
C LEU A 67 18.83 5.91 4.31
N CYS A 68 18.60 5.65 3.02
CA CYS A 68 18.38 4.29 2.52
C CYS A 68 19.65 3.42 2.51
N ARG A 69 20.83 4.02 2.35
CA ARG A 69 22.12 3.31 2.33
C ARG A 69 22.49 2.73 3.70
N ASN A 70 22.25 3.48 4.78
CA ASN A 70 22.77 3.14 6.11
C ASN A 70 21.85 2.20 6.93
N HIS A 71 20.60 1.98 6.48
CA HIS A 71 19.57 1.29 7.29
C HIS A 71 18.98 0.02 6.65
N ASN A 72 19.46 -0.43 5.49
CA ASN A 72 19.03 -1.68 4.85
C ASN A 72 20.24 -2.46 4.34
N THR A 73 20.21 -3.79 4.38
CA THR A 73 21.24 -4.58 3.67
C THR A 73 21.17 -4.26 2.17
N ALA A 74 22.32 -4.14 1.49
CA ALA A 74 22.41 -3.68 0.09
C ALA A 74 21.47 -4.41 -0.89
N ARG A 75 21.09 -5.66 -0.57
CA ARG A 75 20.17 -6.49 -1.35
C ARG A 75 18.70 -6.12 -1.14
N GLN A 76 18.27 -5.78 0.08
CA GLN A 76 16.90 -5.31 0.32
C GLN A 76 16.63 -3.96 -0.37
N GLN A 77 17.68 -3.18 -0.64
CA GLN A 77 17.59 -1.91 -1.36
C GLN A 77 17.14 -2.10 -2.81
N SER A 78 17.68 -3.07 -3.56
CA SER A 78 17.31 -3.21 -4.98
C SER A 78 15.83 -3.56 -5.15
N LEU A 79 15.33 -4.53 -4.38
CA LEU A 79 13.90 -4.88 -4.43
C LEU A 79 13.02 -3.70 -3.98
N PHE A 80 13.43 -2.97 -2.95
CA PHE A 80 12.76 -1.74 -2.56
C PHE A 80 12.70 -0.72 -3.69
N TRP A 81 13.83 -0.40 -4.32
CA TRP A 81 13.91 0.60 -5.38
C TRP A 81 13.16 0.20 -6.65
N VAL A 82 13.28 -1.06 -7.09
CA VAL A 82 12.52 -1.50 -8.26
C VAL A 82 11.01 -1.50 -8.00
N ALA A 83 10.57 -1.76 -6.76
CA ALA A 83 9.17 -1.67 -6.37
C ALA A 83 8.71 -0.21 -6.24
N HIS A 84 9.49 0.63 -5.55
CA HIS A 84 9.25 2.05 -5.34
C HIS A 84 9.10 2.79 -6.68
N TRP A 85 10.03 2.56 -7.59
CA TRP A 85 10.00 3.12 -8.93
C TRP A 85 9.07 2.38 -9.88
N ALA A 86 8.46 1.29 -9.46
CA ALA A 86 7.57 0.44 -10.23
C ALA A 86 8.13 -0.05 -11.57
N LEU A 87 9.30 -0.67 -11.51
CA LEU A 87 9.92 -1.44 -12.59
C LEU A 87 9.38 -2.87 -12.56
N THR A 88 8.16 -3.07 -13.07
CA THR A 88 7.36 -4.30 -12.91
C THR A 88 8.09 -5.57 -13.32
N GLU A 89 8.73 -5.60 -14.47
CA GLU A 89 9.50 -6.76 -14.95
C GLU A 89 10.66 -7.13 -14.00
N ALA A 90 11.31 -6.12 -13.41
CA ALA A 90 12.38 -6.35 -12.44
C ALA A 90 11.82 -6.84 -11.10
N VAL A 91 10.66 -6.34 -10.66
CA VAL A 91 9.99 -6.88 -9.47
C VAL A 91 9.63 -8.34 -9.69
N ILE A 92 8.94 -8.68 -10.79
CA ILE A 92 8.59 -10.06 -11.15
C ILE A 92 9.85 -10.94 -11.14
N PHE A 93 10.91 -10.52 -11.83
CA PHE A 93 12.16 -11.27 -11.86
C PHE A 93 12.78 -11.54 -10.48
N LEU A 94 12.62 -10.61 -9.52
CA LEU A 94 13.18 -10.75 -8.17
C LEU A 94 12.26 -11.51 -7.20
N VAL A 95 10.95 -11.53 -7.45
CA VAL A 95 9.96 -12.18 -6.58
C VAL A 95 9.45 -13.52 -7.11
N ASP A 96 9.67 -13.83 -8.40
CA ASP A 96 9.27 -15.08 -9.04
C ASP A 96 10.00 -16.28 -8.42
N ASP A 97 9.21 -17.21 -7.88
CA ASP A 97 9.66 -18.43 -7.20
C ASP A 97 9.46 -19.69 -8.04
N ALA A 98 9.02 -19.57 -9.29
CA ALA A 98 8.59 -20.70 -10.11
C ALA A 98 9.72 -21.72 -10.38
N GLY A 99 9.81 -22.75 -9.54
CA GLY A 99 10.44 -24.04 -9.84
C GLY A 99 11.96 -24.15 -9.65
N ALA A 100 12.64 -23.14 -9.09
CA ALA A 100 14.07 -23.25 -8.80
C ALA A 100 14.32 -23.96 -7.45
N GLU A 101 15.14 -25.02 -7.45
CA GLU A 101 15.70 -25.63 -6.23
C GLU A 101 16.27 -24.55 -5.31
N VAL A 102 15.94 -24.60 -4.02
CA VAL A 102 16.33 -23.60 -3.00
C VAL A 102 17.85 -23.34 -2.97
N SER A 103 18.65 -24.37 -3.28
CA SER A 103 20.13 -24.31 -3.38
C SER A 103 20.66 -23.62 -4.65
N ALA A 104 19.85 -23.52 -5.70
CA ALA A 104 20.21 -22.92 -6.98
C ALA A 104 19.78 -21.44 -7.09
N ARG A 105 19.25 -20.86 -6.01
CA ARG A 105 18.79 -19.47 -5.97
C ARG A 105 19.95 -18.55 -5.61
N PRO A 106 20.53 -17.78 -6.55
CA PRO A 106 21.52 -16.75 -6.19
C PRO A 106 20.89 -15.61 -5.38
N TYR A 107 19.56 -15.49 -5.38
CA TYR A 107 18.82 -14.43 -4.71
C TYR A 107 17.56 -14.96 -4.01
N GLN A 108 17.49 -14.78 -2.69
CA GLN A 108 16.31 -15.11 -1.88
C GLN A 108 15.87 -13.83 -1.16
N TYR A 109 15.10 -12.99 -1.86
CA TYR A 109 14.65 -11.72 -1.30
C TYR A 109 13.44 -11.93 -0.39
N GLN A 110 13.55 -11.40 0.84
CA GLN A 110 12.40 -11.24 1.72
C GLN A 110 11.62 -10.01 1.28
N ILE A 111 10.31 -10.14 1.12
CA ILE A 111 9.43 -8.99 0.95
C ILE A 111 9.25 -8.36 2.32
N THR A 112 9.75 -7.14 2.47
CA THR A 112 9.63 -6.36 3.70
C THR A 112 8.42 -5.44 3.64
N GLN A 113 7.94 -5.02 4.80
CA GLN A 113 6.77 -4.15 4.89
C GLN A 113 6.90 -2.84 4.08
N PRO A 114 8.05 -2.14 4.06
CA PRO A 114 8.22 -0.95 3.22
C PRO A 114 8.00 -1.21 1.71
N ILE A 115 8.33 -2.40 1.22
CA ILE A 115 8.08 -2.79 -0.19
C ILE A 115 6.57 -2.89 -0.43
N VAL A 116 5.85 -3.55 0.48
CA VAL A 116 4.39 -3.73 0.37
C VAL A 116 3.68 -2.38 0.43
N GLU A 117 4.16 -1.46 1.27
CA GLU A 117 3.55 -0.14 1.47
C GLU A 117 3.81 0.83 0.32
N THR A 118 5.00 0.83 -0.28
CA THR A 118 5.31 1.79 -1.36
C THR A 118 4.60 1.47 -2.68
N VAL A 119 4.22 0.21 -2.90
CA VAL A 119 3.70 -0.26 -4.19
C VAL A 119 2.31 0.33 -4.51
N PRO A 120 1.31 0.29 -3.60
CA PRO A 120 0.00 0.89 -3.83
C PRO A 120 0.03 2.38 -4.17
N TRP A 121 1.04 3.11 -3.69
CA TRP A 121 1.19 4.55 -3.94
C TRP A 121 1.60 4.86 -5.39
N ASN A 122 2.14 3.89 -6.13
CA ASN A 122 2.61 4.14 -7.49
C ASN A 122 1.44 4.32 -8.47
N GLU A 123 1.21 5.56 -8.91
CA GLU A 123 0.08 5.90 -9.80
C GLU A 123 0.04 5.07 -11.09
N LYS A 124 1.18 4.85 -11.75
CA LYS A 124 1.17 4.22 -13.09
C LYS A 124 1.03 2.71 -13.06
N ASN A 125 1.68 2.06 -12.10
CA ASN A 125 1.88 0.61 -12.09
C ASN A 125 1.52 -0.05 -10.76
N GLY A 126 1.01 0.70 -9.77
CA GLY A 126 0.72 0.21 -8.43
C GLY A 126 -0.23 -0.98 -8.45
N LYS A 127 -1.30 -0.94 -9.24
CA LYS A 127 -2.24 -2.06 -9.43
C LYS A 127 -1.56 -3.35 -9.90
N ALA A 128 -0.73 -3.26 -10.93
CA ALA A 128 -0.04 -4.43 -11.49
C ALA A 128 0.93 -5.03 -10.46
N LEU A 129 1.65 -4.18 -9.74
CA LEU A 129 2.60 -4.60 -8.72
C LEU A 129 1.94 -5.16 -7.46
N THR A 130 0.87 -4.53 -6.96
CA THR A 130 0.08 -5.08 -5.86
C THR A 130 -0.42 -6.48 -6.21
N ARG A 131 -0.88 -6.69 -7.45
CA ARG A 131 -1.27 -8.02 -7.93
C ARG A 131 -0.11 -9.01 -7.92
N VAL A 132 1.04 -8.65 -8.49
CA VAL A 132 2.23 -9.53 -8.52
C VAL A 132 2.64 -9.96 -7.11
N LEU A 133 2.72 -9.01 -6.17
CA LEU A 133 3.12 -9.30 -4.79
C LEU A 133 2.11 -10.25 -4.12
N LEU A 134 0.81 -9.99 -4.25
CA LEU A 134 -0.24 -10.85 -3.69
C LEU A 134 -0.25 -12.25 -4.31
N ASP A 135 -0.05 -12.36 -5.63
CA ASP A 135 -0.15 -13.64 -6.35
C ASP A 135 1.06 -14.54 -6.11
N GLN A 136 2.27 -13.97 -6.07
CA GLN A 136 3.49 -14.77 -5.93
C GLN A 136 3.87 -15.02 -4.48
N ARG A 137 3.58 -14.08 -3.57
CA ARG A 137 4.11 -14.10 -2.19
C ARG A 137 3.06 -13.71 -1.16
N GLY A 138 1.77 -13.86 -1.48
CA GLY A 138 0.66 -13.38 -0.65
C GLY A 138 0.69 -13.84 0.82
N VAL A 139 1.16 -15.05 1.11
CA VAL A 139 1.28 -15.58 2.49
C VAL A 139 2.33 -14.85 3.32
N GLU A 140 3.34 -14.28 2.68
CA GLU A 140 4.43 -13.54 3.34
C GLU A 140 4.09 -12.06 3.58
N ILE A 141 2.97 -11.60 3.02
CA ILE A 141 2.59 -10.19 3.01
C ILE A 141 1.47 -9.94 4.00
N GLU A 142 1.71 -8.99 4.89
CA GLU A 142 0.70 -8.39 5.77
C GLU A 142 0.07 -7.17 5.10
N ILE A 143 -1.28 -7.11 5.08
CA ILE A 143 -2.01 -5.92 4.62
C ILE A 143 -2.23 -5.00 5.81
N THR A 144 -1.31 -4.06 6.01
CA THR A 144 -1.41 -3.06 7.07
C THR A 144 -2.35 -1.92 6.71
N GLU A 145 -2.72 -1.11 7.70
CA GLU A 145 -3.45 0.15 7.51
C GLU A 145 -2.76 1.07 6.49
N GLU A 146 -1.41 1.08 6.47
CA GLU A 146 -0.61 1.91 5.56
C GLU A 146 -0.79 1.51 4.09
N VAL A 147 -0.84 0.20 3.82
CA VAL A 147 -1.09 -0.34 2.47
C VAL A 147 -2.44 0.14 1.95
N VAL A 148 -3.47 0.09 2.79
CA VAL A 148 -4.83 0.55 2.43
C VAL A 148 -4.86 2.07 2.28
N TRP A 149 -4.21 2.81 3.18
CA TRP A 149 -4.12 4.26 3.09
C TRP A 149 -3.42 4.71 1.80
N ASN A 150 -2.28 4.11 1.45
CA ASN A 150 -1.56 4.41 0.21
C ASN A 150 -2.40 4.09 -1.04
N ALA A 151 -3.20 3.03 -1.02
CA ALA A 151 -4.15 2.75 -2.11
C ALA A 151 -5.19 3.86 -2.26
N THR A 152 -5.69 4.44 -1.16
CA THR A 152 -6.67 5.53 -1.22
C THR A 152 -6.10 6.85 -1.76
N LEU A 153 -4.79 7.06 -1.65
CA LEU A 153 -4.10 8.22 -2.21
C LEU A 153 -3.78 8.10 -3.70
N ASN A 154 -3.92 6.91 -4.29
CA ASN A 154 -3.60 6.68 -5.69
C ASN A 154 -4.76 7.13 -6.58
N GLU A 155 -4.58 8.25 -7.30
CA GLU A 155 -5.63 8.81 -8.16
C GLU A 155 -5.79 8.08 -9.49
N GLU A 156 -4.81 7.29 -9.92
CA GLU A 156 -4.85 6.61 -11.22
C GLU A 156 -5.43 5.20 -11.16
N SER A 157 -5.22 4.48 -10.05
CA SER A 157 -5.64 3.09 -9.90
C SER A 157 -6.04 2.71 -8.47
N GLY A 158 -6.26 3.69 -7.59
CA GLY A 158 -6.59 3.45 -6.19
C GLY A 158 -7.85 2.61 -6.00
N GLU A 159 -8.87 2.83 -6.83
CA GLU A 159 -10.12 2.07 -6.78
C GLU A 159 -9.88 0.59 -7.07
N GLU A 160 -9.12 0.26 -8.12
CA GLU A 160 -8.88 -1.13 -8.46
C GLU A 160 -7.85 -1.81 -7.55
N ILE A 161 -6.89 -1.07 -7.00
CA ILE A 161 -6.01 -1.58 -5.95
C ILE A 161 -6.85 -1.94 -4.73
N LEU A 162 -7.74 -1.05 -4.29
CA LEU A 162 -8.56 -1.29 -3.11
C LEU A 162 -9.52 -2.48 -3.30
N ASN A 163 -10.16 -2.58 -4.47
CA ASN A 163 -10.97 -3.76 -4.82
C ASN A 163 -10.13 -5.05 -4.79
N LEU A 164 -8.92 -5.04 -5.36
CA LEU A 164 -8.03 -6.20 -5.34
C LEU A 164 -7.67 -6.64 -3.91
N LEU A 165 -7.38 -5.69 -3.02
CA LEU A 165 -7.09 -5.95 -1.61
C LEU A 165 -8.33 -6.49 -0.88
N LEU A 166 -9.49 -5.90 -1.12
CA LEU A 166 -10.77 -6.33 -0.52
C LEU A 166 -11.18 -7.74 -0.98
N ASP A 167 -10.99 -8.07 -2.25
CA ASP A 167 -11.39 -9.35 -2.81
C ASP A 167 -10.50 -10.50 -2.32
N ARG A 168 -9.20 -10.25 -2.11
CA ARG A 168 -8.25 -11.29 -1.72
C ARG A 168 -8.00 -11.37 -0.22
N ARG A 169 -8.05 -10.24 0.48
CA ARG A 169 -7.64 -10.11 1.89
C ARG A 169 -8.61 -9.24 2.70
N GLY A 170 -9.86 -9.09 2.24
CA GLY A 170 -10.84 -8.17 2.83
C GLY A 170 -11.04 -8.27 4.34
N ALA A 171 -10.96 -9.49 4.90
CA ALA A 171 -11.09 -9.72 6.34
C ALA A 171 -9.95 -9.13 7.19
N GLU A 172 -8.81 -8.82 6.56
CA GLU A 172 -7.62 -8.28 7.24
C GLU A 172 -7.54 -6.76 7.19
N LEU A 173 -8.33 -6.13 6.30
CA LEU A 173 -8.26 -4.70 6.09
C LEU A 173 -8.81 -3.94 7.31
N LYS A 174 -7.91 -3.27 8.02
CA LYS A 174 -8.28 -2.34 9.08
C LYS A 174 -8.65 -0.99 8.48
N ILE A 175 -9.94 -0.69 8.43
CA ILE A 175 -10.45 0.59 7.95
C ILE A 175 -10.55 1.56 9.14
N THR A 176 -9.65 2.54 9.18
CA THR A 176 -9.55 3.53 10.27
C THR A 176 -9.89 4.94 9.77
N GLN A 177 -9.90 5.92 10.69
CA GLN A 177 -10.01 7.33 10.32
C GLN A 177 -8.88 7.81 9.39
N LYS A 178 -7.67 7.24 9.52
CA LYS A 178 -6.55 7.58 8.64
C LYS A 178 -6.86 7.16 7.20
N VAL A 179 -7.34 5.93 7.01
CA VAL A 179 -7.74 5.41 5.70
C VAL A 179 -8.87 6.27 5.11
N LEU A 180 -9.89 6.60 5.89
CA LEU A 180 -10.97 7.48 5.43
C LEU A 180 -10.46 8.85 4.99
N ARG A 181 -9.51 9.44 5.72
CA ARG A 181 -8.90 10.72 5.35
C ARG A 181 -8.21 10.66 3.99
N GLY A 182 -7.57 9.54 3.64
CA GLY A 182 -6.95 9.38 2.32
C GLY A 182 -7.96 9.51 1.17
N THR A 183 -9.17 8.98 1.36
CA THR A 183 -10.25 9.15 0.36
C THR A 183 -10.72 10.60 0.22
N MET A 184 -10.71 11.38 1.32
CA MET A 184 -11.09 12.80 1.29
C MET A 184 -10.05 13.67 0.58
N THR A 185 -8.80 13.21 0.49
CA THR A 185 -7.72 13.90 -0.23
C THR A 185 -7.60 13.47 -1.68
N ASN A 186 -8.27 12.39 -2.09
CA ASN A 186 -8.25 11.91 -3.47
C ASN A 186 -9.28 12.69 -4.30
N LEU A 187 -8.79 13.51 -5.23
CA LEU A 187 -9.62 14.44 -6.00
C LEU A 187 -10.36 13.75 -7.16
N ARG A 188 -9.88 12.57 -7.55
CA ARG A 188 -10.39 11.84 -8.72
C ARG A 188 -11.51 10.87 -8.37
N ASP A 189 -11.29 9.98 -7.41
CA ASP A 189 -12.21 8.89 -7.07
C ASP A 189 -12.54 8.84 -5.57
N GLY A 190 -12.24 9.89 -4.79
CA GLY A 190 -12.43 9.94 -3.34
C GLY A 190 -13.80 9.49 -2.84
N SER A 191 -14.89 9.95 -3.46
CA SER A 191 -16.24 9.53 -3.07
C SER A 191 -16.53 8.06 -3.36
N ARG A 192 -16.00 7.51 -4.46
CA ARG A 192 -16.12 6.08 -4.81
C ARG A 192 -15.33 5.21 -3.84
N LEU A 193 -14.10 5.61 -3.54
CA LEU A 193 -13.26 4.94 -2.55
C LEU A 193 -13.92 4.89 -1.17
N MET A 194 -14.49 6.02 -0.72
CA MET A 194 -15.25 6.07 0.53
C MET A 194 -16.41 5.06 0.52
N ARG A 195 -17.21 4.99 -0.56
CA ARG A 195 -18.28 4.00 -0.66
C ARG A 195 -17.78 2.55 -0.55
N LEU A 196 -16.70 2.22 -1.25
CA LEU A 196 -16.12 0.87 -1.20
C LEU A 196 -15.72 0.47 0.23
N LEU A 197 -15.07 1.38 0.95
CA LEU A 197 -14.66 1.15 2.34
C LEU A 197 -15.86 1.01 3.29
N LEU A 198 -16.86 1.89 3.17
CA LEU A 198 -18.05 1.88 4.01
C LEU A 198 -18.91 0.63 3.81
N ASN A 199 -18.98 0.09 2.60
CA ASN A 199 -19.74 -1.11 2.29
C ASN A 199 -19.11 -2.40 2.85
N ARG A 200 -17.85 -2.36 3.29
CA ARG A 200 -17.11 -3.53 3.75
C ARG A 200 -16.71 -3.46 5.24
N GLY A 201 -16.55 -2.27 5.80
CA GLY A 201 -16.15 -2.11 7.20
C GLY A 201 -17.31 -2.27 8.17
N VAL A 202 -17.22 -3.26 9.07
CA VAL A 202 -18.27 -3.59 10.07
C VAL A 202 -18.21 -2.68 11.31
N GLU A 203 -17.14 -1.91 11.53
CA GLU A 203 -17.04 -1.02 12.70
C GLU A 203 -16.31 0.30 12.37
N ILE A 204 -16.92 1.16 11.56
CA ILE A 204 -16.33 2.46 11.19
C ILE A 204 -17.05 3.58 11.92
N LYS A 205 -16.40 4.19 12.91
CA LYS A 205 -16.91 5.42 13.53
C LYS A 205 -16.88 6.57 12.53
N ILE A 206 -18.02 6.91 11.92
CA ILE A 206 -18.11 8.09 11.05
C ILE A 206 -18.03 9.36 11.90
N THR A 207 -17.10 10.25 11.58
CA THR A 207 -16.89 11.52 12.29
C THR A 207 -17.58 12.68 11.55
N ASP A 208 -17.86 13.77 12.27
CA ASP A 208 -18.48 14.97 11.68
C ASP A 208 -17.65 15.52 10.50
N LYS A 209 -16.32 15.39 10.55
CA LYS A 209 -15.42 15.77 9.45
C LYS A 209 -15.72 15.01 8.15
N VAL A 210 -16.10 13.73 8.24
CA VAL A 210 -16.48 12.94 7.05
C VAL A 210 -17.79 13.46 6.46
N TYR A 211 -18.76 13.81 7.31
CA TYR A 211 -20.01 14.42 6.87
C TYR A 211 -19.80 15.80 6.23
N GLU A 212 -19.06 16.68 6.90
CA GLU A 212 -18.73 18.02 6.40
C GLU A 212 -18.05 17.96 5.03
N HIS A 213 -17.09 17.05 4.88
CA HIS A 213 -16.37 16.88 3.64
C HIS A 213 -17.28 16.35 2.52
N ALA A 214 -18.05 15.29 2.79
CA ALA A 214 -19.00 14.73 1.83
C ALA A 214 -20.02 15.77 1.35
N ALA A 215 -20.54 16.61 2.26
CA ALA A 215 -21.51 17.65 1.93
C ALA A 215 -20.93 18.81 1.10
N SER A 216 -19.62 19.08 1.25
CA SER A 216 -18.98 20.28 0.71
C SER A 216 -18.20 20.05 -0.57
N TYR A 217 -17.57 18.88 -0.74
CA TYR A 217 -16.57 18.65 -1.79
C TYR A 217 -16.97 17.61 -2.83
N TRP A 218 -17.83 16.64 -2.49
CA TRP A 218 -18.17 15.57 -3.42
C TRP A 218 -19.42 15.88 -4.25
N HIS A 219 -19.34 15.57 -5.54
CA HIS A 219 -20.42 15.86 -6.51
C HIS A 219 -21.68 15.02 -6.25
N ASP A 220 -21.51 13.85 -5.65
CA ASP A 220 -22.55 12.87 -5.27
C ASP A 220 -22.93 12.99 -3.78
N LYS A 221 -22.84 14.20 -3.21
CA LYS A 221 -23.06 14.48 -1.80
C LYS A 221 -24.35 13.90 -1.23
N ASP A 222 -25.47 13.93 -1.96
CA ASP A 222 -26.75 13.50 -1.43
C ASP A 222 -26.77 11.98 -1.22
N GLU A 223 -26.25 11.23 -2.19
CA GLU A 223 -26.09 9.78 -2.12
C GLU A 223 -25.10 9.36 -1.03
N MET A 224 -23.96 10.05 -0.95
CA MET A 224 -22.97 9.80 0.10
C MET A 224 -23.55 10.10 1.49
N MET A 225 -24.20 11.24 1.68
CA MET A 225 -24.79 11.61 2.97
C MET A 225 -25.86 10.61 3.41
N GLN A 226 -26.64 10.07 2.47
CA GLN A 226 -27.59 8.99 2.76
C GLN A 226 -26.87 7.71 3.22
N LEU A 227 -25.79 7.31 2.53
CA LEU A 227 -24.99 6.15 2.92
C LEU A 227 -24.40 6.31 4.34
N LEU A 228 -23.81 7.47 4.64
CA LEU A 228 -23.23 7.77 5.95
C LEU A 228 -24.28 7.75 7.07
N ARG A 229 -25.51 8.21 6.80
CA ARG A 229 -26.62 8.13 7.77
C ARG A 229 -27.05 6.69 8.02
N ASN A 230 -27.19 5.90 6.96
CA ASN A 230 -27.54 4.48 7.06
C ASN A 230 -26.50 3.70 7.88
N ARG A 231 -25.21 3.99 7.69
CA ARG A 231 -24.14 3.33 8.44
C ARG A 231 -24.17 3.64 9.93
N ARG A 232 -24.37 4.92 10.28
CA ARG A 232 -24.49 5.34 11.69
C ARG A 232 -25.69 4.68 12.39
N ALA A 233 -26.81 4.54 11.69
CA ALA A 233 -27.97 3.83 12.23
C ALA A 233 -27.70 2.33 12.45
N ALA A 234 -26.98 1.68 11.52
CA ALA A 234 -26.58 0.29 11.67
C ALA A 234 -25.64 0.06 12.87
N ASP A 235 -24.68 0.97 13.09
CA ASP A 235 -23.75 0.90 14.23
C ASP A 235 -24.47 1.01 15.59
N LEU A 236 -25.48 1.89 15.68
CA LEU A 236 -26.30 2.03 16.90
C LEU A 236 -27.10 0.76 17.17
N ASN A 237 -27.73 0.20 16.13
CA ASN A 237 -28.48 -1.05 16.27
C ASN A 237 -27.58 -2.21 16.71
N GLU A 238 -26.35 -2.32 16.18
CA GLU A 238 -25.42 -3.37 16.57
C GLU A 238 -24.93 -3.21 18.02
N ALA A 239 -24.69 -1.98 18.46
CA ALA A 239 -24.35 -1.68 19.85
C ALA A 239 -25.48 -2.07 20.81
N ASP A 240 -26.73 -1.76 20.47
CA ASP A 240 -27.91 -2.12 21.27
C ASP A 240 -28.07 -3.64 21.38
N VAL A 241 -27.83 -4.39 20.29
CA VAL A 241 -27.85 -5.86 20.29
C VAL A 241 -26.74 -6.43 21.17
N LYS A 242 -25.51 -5.93 21.05
CA LYS A 242 -24.38 -6.35 21.90
C LYS A 242 -24.66 -6.08 23.39
N GLU A 243 -25.27 -4.95 23.73
CA GLU A 243 -25.65 -4.63 25.11
C GLU A 243 -26.75 -5.57 25.66
N ALA A 244 -27.73 -5.92 24.83
CA ALA A 244 -28.78 -6.87 25.20
C ALA A 244 -28.23 -8.28 25.47
N ASP A 245 -27.32 -8.77 24.63
CA ASP A 245 -26.69 -10.08 24.78
C ASP A 245 -25.87 -10.17 26.08
N VAL A 246 -25.13 -9.11 26.43
CA VAL A 246 -24.36 -9.04 27.69
C VAL A 246 -25.31 -9.11 28.89
N LYS A 247 -26.39 -8.32 28.90
CA LYS A 247 -27.40 -8.35 29.98
C LYS A 247 -28.02 -9.74 30.12
N GLN A 248 -28.27 -10.44 29.01
CA GLN A 248 -28.84 -11.78 29.04
C GLN A 248 -27.83 -12.84 29.52
N ALA A 249 -26.53 -12.67 29.23
CA ALA A 249 -25.48 -13.52 29.77
C ALA A 249 -25.33 -13.36 31.30
N ASP A 250 -25.37 -12.12 31.80
CA ASP A 250 -25.33 -11.83 33.24
C ASP A 250 -26.53 -12.44 33.98
N LEU A 251 -27.74 -12.36 33.41
CA LEU A 251 -28.93 -13.01 33.97
C LEU A 251 -28.77 -14.53 34.07
N ARG A 252 -28.21 -15.18 33.05
CA ARG A 252 -27.92 -16.64 33.07
C ARG A 252 -26.87 -17.00 34.11
N ALA A 253 -25.86 -16.15 34.32
CA ALA A 253 -24.84 -16.35 35.34
C ALA A 253 -25.37 -16.17 36.77
N ALA A 254 -26.41 -15.34 36.93
CA ALA A 254 -27.07 -15.08 38.22
C ALA A 254 -28.10 -16.16 38.63
N GLU A 255 -28.48 -17.09 37.74
CA GLU A 255 -29.36 -18.20 38.13
C GLU A 255 -28.64 -19.14 39.12
N PRO A 256 -29.18 -19.34 40.34
CA PRO A 256 -28.56 -20.24 41.30
C PRO A 256 -28.59 -21.66 40.74
N ARG A 257 -27.44 -22.34 40.73
CA ARG A 257 -27.33 -23.76 40.33
C ARG A 257 -28.41 -24.55 41.07
N LYS A 258 -29.41 -25.07 40.34
CA LYS A 258 -30.54 -25.86 40.85
C LYS A 258 -30.15 -27.22 41.45
N GLY A 259 -28.95 -27.35 42.03
CA GLY A 259 -28.41 -28.55 42.65
C GLY A 259 -28.54 -28.61 44.18
N TRP A 260 -29.01 -27.55 44.85
CA TRP A 260 -29.15 -27.55 46.32
C TRP A 260 -30.52 -28.03 46.83
N LEU A 261 -31.56 -28.02 45.98
CA LEU A 261 -32.90 -28.48 46.37
C LEU A 261 -33.02 -30.01 46.44
N SER A 262 -32.11 -30.77 45.84
CA SER A 262 -32.05 -32.23 46.02
C SER A 262 -31.44 -32.67 47.35
N TYR A 263 -30.86 -31.76 48.14
CA TYR A 263 -30.32 -32.05 49.48
C TYR A 263 -31.32 -31.83 50.62
N PHE A 264 -32.41 -31.08 50.39
CA PHE A 264 -33.37 -30.74 51.46
C PHE A 264 -34.68 -31.54 51.44
N PHE A 265 -34.98 -32.26 50.35
CA PHE A 265 -36.21 -33.08 50.22
C PHE A 265 -35.92 -34.56 49.91
N GLY A 266 -34.81 -35.09 50.41
CA GLY A 266 -34.55 -36.53 50.43
C GLY A 266 -35.16 -37.16 51.69
N SER A 267 -36.37 -37.70 51.58
CA SER A 267 -36.95 -38.74 52.45
C SER A 267 -38.07 -39.44 51.72
#